data_AF-A0A939ZL64-F1
#
_entry.id   AF-A0A939ZL64-F1
#
_cell.length_a   1.000
_cell.length_b   1.000
_cell.length_c   1.000
_cell.angle_alpha   90.00
_cell.angle_beta   90.00
_cell.angle_gamma   90.00
#
_symmetry.space_group_name_H-M   'P 1'
#
loop_
_entity.id
_entity.type
_entity.pdbx_description
1 polymer ?
#
loop_
_entity_poly.entity_id
_entity_poly.type
_entity_poly.pdbx_seq_one_letter_code
_entity_poly.pdbx_strand_id
1 'polypeptide(L)'
;MNNYEYIIASLPVLQEGYRGPLAADAILEEIREQFSASDAAQLQLVLDGWDPEKLTEEFYAKAAKSRSSFVRGYFLYDLQLRNAKVEWLNKALGRPEGTDVLPCPEEDFEDAARAAEVLAQSDILGRERGLDDMLWKRIEQLTVMHIFDLDIILGFAAMLKITDRWLKLDENTGRELFARLVNDMKSQYLQNQ
;
A
#
# COMPACT_ATOMS: atom_id res chain seq x y z
N MET A 1 -14.79 19.22 -10.23
CA MET A 1 -14.11 19.35 -8.93
C MET A 1 -14.51 18.11 -8.16
N ASN A 2 -13.55 17.26 -7.81
CA ASN A 2 -13.87 16.01 -7.12
C ASN A 2 -14.04 16.31 -5.64
N ASN A 3 -15.13 15.79 -5.06
CA ASN A 3 -15.46 16.02 -3.66
C ASN A 3 -14.87 14.87 -2.84
N TYR A 4 -13.57 14.95 -2.54
CA TYR A 4 -12.85 13.92 -1.80
C TYR A 4 -13.40 13.72 -0.38
N GLU A 5 -13.89 14.79 0.24
CA GLU A 5 -14.59 14.73 1.53
C GLU A 5 -15.84 13.84 1.44
N TYR A 6 -16.65 14.01 0.39
CA TYR A 6 -17.82 13.16 0.16
C TYR A 6 -17.44 11.70 -0.11
N ILE A 7 -16.39 11.46 -0.92
CA ILE A 7 -15.91 10.09 -1.18
C ILE A 7 -15.54 9.41 0.13
N ILE A 8 -14.74 10.07 0.98
CA ILE A 8 -14.33 9.56 2.28
C ILE A 8 -15.55 9.33 3.18
N ALA A 9 -16.45 10.30 3.30
CA ALA A 9 -17.65 10.18 4.13
C ALA A 9 -18.61 9.07 3.66
N SER A 10 -18.60 8.75 2.36
CA SER A 10 -19.44 7.70 1.77
C SER A 10 -18.94 6.28 2.03
N LEU A 11 -17.67 6.11 2.42
CA LEU A 11 -17.04 4.79 2.56
C LEU A 11 -17.82 3.92 3.56
N PRO A 12 -18.33 2.74 3.15
CA PRO A 12 -19.14 1.87 4.01
C PRO A 12 -18.46 1.53 5.34
N VAL A 13 -17.14 1.37 5.31
CA VAL A 13 -16.31 1.01 6.48
C VAL A 13 -16.23 2.11 7.54
N LEU A 14 -16.55 3.37 7.19
CA LEU A 14 -16.58 4.49 8.12
C LEU A 14 -17.97 4.73 8.73
N GLN A 15 -19.02 4.14 8.16
CA GLN A 15 -20.38 4.29 8.66
C GLN A 15 -20.53 3.69 10.07
N GLU A 16 -21.26 4.40 10.94
CA GLU A 16 -21.56 3.90 12.28
C GLU A 16 -22.30 2.57 12.22
N GLY A 17 -21.82 1.58 12.97
CA GLY A 17 -22.46 0.27 13.03
C GLY A 17 -22.21 -0.64 11.83
N TYR A 18 -21.28 -0.33 10.92
CA TYR A 18 -20.86 -1.27 9.87
C TYR A 18 -20.41 -2.61 10.47
N ARG A 19 -21.10 -3.70 10.11
CA ARG A 19 -20.80 -5.09 10.52
C ARG A 19 -20.69 -6.04 9.32
N GLY A 20 -20.60 -5.49 8.11
CA GLY A 20 -20.49 -6.28 6.88
C GLY A 20 -19.11 -6.90 6.70
N PRO A 21 -18.98 -7.95 5.85
CA PRO A 21 -17.68 -8.45 5.42
C PRO A 21 -16.96 -7.39 4.59
N LEU A 22 -15.63 -7.31 4.69
CA LEU A 22 -14.83 -6.42 3.85
C LEU A 22 -14.96 -6.82 2.38
N ALA A 23 -15.72 -6.05 1.60
CA ALA A 23 -15.84 -6.20 0.15
C ALA A 23 -14.88 -5.23 -0.54
N ALA A 24 -13.57 -5.51 -0.47
CA ALA A 24 -12.54 -4.59 -0.93
C ALA A 24 -12.73 -4.14 -2.37
N ASP A 25 -13.02 -5.08 -3.29
CA ASP A 25 -13.21 -4.76 -4.71
C ASP A 25 -14.44 -3.86 -4.92
N ALA A 26 -15.54 -4.07 -4.19
CA ALA A 26 -16.73 -3.23 -4.28
C ALA A 26 -16.45 -1.79 -3.80
N ILE A 27 -15.73 -1.65 -2.68
CA ILE A 27 -15.33 -0.33 -2.15
C ILE A 27 -14.42 0.41 -3.13
N LEU A 28 -13.47 -0.29 -3.74
CA LEU A 28 -12.56 0.30 -4.73
C LEU A 28 -13.30 0.75 -6.00
N GLU A 29 -14.30 -0.01 -6.44
CA GLU A 29 -15.16 0.39 -7.56
C GLU A 29 -16.02 1.62 -7.22
N GLU A 30 -16.62 1.68 -6.02
CA GLU A 30 -17.36 2.86 -5.56
C GLU A 30 -16.49 4.13 -5.49
N ILE A 31 -15.22 3.99 -5.09
CA ILE A 31 -14.25 5.09 -5.13
C ILE A 31 -13.96 5.49 -6.59
N ARG A 32 -13.70 4.50 -7.46
CA ARG A 32 -13.34 4.70 -8.87
C ARG A 32 -14.45 5.41 -9.66
N GLU A 33 -15.72 5.10 -9.39
CA GLU A 33 -16.87 5.73 -10.06
C GLU A 33 -17.00 7.23 -9.75
N GLN A 34 -16.48 7.67 -8.60
CA GLN A 34 -16.49 9.08 -8.18
C GLN A 34 -15.25 9.84 -8.67
N PHE A 35 -14.27 9.15 -9.23
CA PHE A 35 -13.01 9.73 -9.68
C PHE A 35 -13.10 10.33 -11.08
N SER A 36 -12.26 11.34 -11.32
CA SER A 36 -12.01 11.82 -12.67
C SER A 36 -11.18 10.78 -13.42
N ALA A 37 -11.15 10.79 -14.75
CA ALA A 37 -10.29 9.88 -15.51
C ALA A 37 -8.80 9.97 -15.08
N SER A 38 -8.35 11.15 -14.66
CA SER A 38 -6.99 11.33 -14.15
C SER A 38 -6.79 10.72 -12.77
N ASP A 39 -7.77 10.80 -11.86
CA ASP A 39 -7.66 10.21 -10.51
C ASP A 39 -7.81 8.69 -10.58
N ALA A 40 -8.72 8.19 -11.41
CA ALA A 40 -8.89 6.77 -11.68
C ALA A 40 -7.60 6.15 -12.22
N ALA A 41 -6.82 6.88 -13.03
CA ALA A 41 -5.51 6.41 -13.49
C ALA A 41 -4.48 6.30 -12.35
N GLN A 42 -4.58 7.13 -11.30
CA GLN A 42 -3.72 7.01 -10.11
C GLN A 42 -4.13 5.81 -9.25
N LEU A 43 -5.43 5.62 -9.06
CA LEU A 43 -5.95 4.43 -8.38
C LEU A 43 -5.54 3.16 -9.11
N GLN A 44 -5.66 3.13 -10.44
CA GLN A 44 -5.24 1.99 -11.25
C GLN A 44 -3.75 1.69 -11.09
N LEU A 45 -2.89 2.71 -11.02
CA LEU A 45 -1.46 2.50 -10.73
C LEU A 45 -1.24 1.85 -9.37
N VAL A 46 -1.97 2.28 -8.33
CA VAL A 46 -1.92 1.63 -7.00
C VAL A 46 -2.34 0.17 -7.09
N LEU A 47 -3.44 -0.13 -7.80
CA LEU A 47 -3.95 -1.49 -7.95
C LEU A 47 -3.04 -2.39 -8.81
N ASP A 48 -2.43 -1.84 -9.86
CA ASP A 48 -1.45 -2.54 -10.70
C ASP A 48 -0.21 -2.97 -9.88
N GLY A 49 0.11 -2.24 -8.80
CA GLY A 49 1.17 -2.59 -7.85
C GLY A 49 0.95 -3.91 -7.10
N TRP A 50 -0.26 -4.47 -7.16
CA TRP A 50 -0.63 -5.75 -6.53
C TRP A 50 -0.57 -6.93 -7.50
N ASP A 51 -0.29 -6.67 -8.77
CA ASP A 51 -0.14 -7.66 -9.81
C ASP A 51 1.36 -7.89 -10.09
N PRO A 52 1.93 -9.03 -9.65
CA PRO A 52 3.36 -9.31 -9.81
C PRO A 52 3.84 -9.24 -11.27
N GLU A 53 2.97 -9.51 -12.24
CA GLU A 53 3.32 -9.50 -13.67
C GLU A 53 3.53 -8.07 -14.20
N LYS A 54 2.99 -7.06 -13.51
CA LYS A 54 3.12 -5.65 -13.90
C LYS A 54 4.32 -4.94 -13.30
N LEU A 55 4.99 -5.53 -12.32
CA LEU A 55 6.05 -4.89 -11.53
C LEU A 55 7.41 -4.87 -12.24
N THR A 56 7.45 -4.18 -13.38
CA THR A 56 8.65 -4.02 -14.21
C THR A 56 9.33 -2.68 -13.97
N GLU A 57 10.54 -2.51 -14.50
CA GLU A 57 11.22 -1.20 -14.51
C GLU A 57 10.33 -0.09 -15.11
N GLU A 58 9.59 -0.40 -16.20
CA GLU A 58 8.67 0.55 -16.85
C GLU A 58 7.54 0.99 -15.92
N PHE A 59 7.02 0.08 -15.10
CA PHE A 59 6.01 0.38 -14.10
C PHE A 59 6.53 1.36 -13.05
N TYR A 60 7.70 1.09 -12.47
CA TYR A 60 8.29 2.00 -11.47
C TYR A 60 8.68 3.34 -12.09
N ALA A 61 9.17 3.36 -13.34
CA ALA A 61 9.44 4.60 -14.07
C ALA A 61 8.18 5.42 -14.33
N LYS A 62 7.03 4.77 -14.58
CA LYS A 62 5.72 5.42 -14.70
C LYS A 62 5.24 5.95 -13.36
N ALA A 63 5.36 5.17 -12.29
CA ALA A 63 4.97 5.57 -10.94
C ALA A 63 5.78 6.79 -10.45
N ALA A 64 7.09 6.82 -10.70
CA ALA A 64 7.97 7.94 -10.35
C ALA A 64 7.57 9.26 -11.04
N LYS A 65 6.91 9.19 -12.20
CA LYS A 65 6.40 10.36 -12.95
C LYS A 65 4.94 10.69 -12.64
N SER A 66 4.32 10.00 -11.68
CA SER A 66 2.95 10.28 -11.26
C SER A 66 2.81 11.71 -10.73
N ARG A 67 1.62 12.31 -10.89
CA ARG A 67 1.28 13.57 -10.24
C ARG A 67 0.97 13.43 -8.74
N SER A 68 0.53 12.26 -8.30
CA SER A 68 0.24 11.97 -6.89
C SER A 68 1.55 11.82 -6.12
N SER A 69 1.69 12.55 -5.01
CA SER A 69 2.88 12.44 -4.17
C SER A 69 2.92 11.11 -3.43
N PHE A 70 1.74 10.61 -3.05
CA PHE A 70 1.54 9.27 -2.53
C PHE A 70 2.06 8.20 -3.51
N VAL A 71 1.62 8.18 -4.77
CA VAL A 71 2.04 7.16 -5.75
C VAL A 71 3.55 7.14 -5.92
N ARG A 72 4.19 8.32 -6.05
CA ARG A 72 5.65 8.41 -6.18
C ARG A 72 6.35 7.83 -4.94
N GLY A 73 5.95 8.28 -3.74
CA GLY A 73 6.58 7.86 -2.49
C GLY A 73 6.33 6.40 -2.14
N TYR A 74 5.14 5.89 -2.43
CA TYR A 74 4.74 4.51 -2.17
C TYR A 74 5.54 3.54 -3.05
N PHE A 75 5.58 3.78 -4.36
CA PHE A 75 6.26 2.87 -5.28
C PHE A 75 7.78 2.96 -5.26
N LEU A 76 8.34 4.08 -4.83
CA LEU A 76 9.76 4.14 -4.50
C LEU A 76 10.09 3.19 -3.34
N TYR A 77 9.31 3.25 -2.27
CA TYR A 77 9.54 2.41 -1.09
C TYR A 77 9.24 0.93 -1.35
N ASP A 78 8.17 0.62 -2.09
CA ASP A 78 7.84 -0.73 -2.55
C ASP A 78 8.99 -1.32 -3.39
N LEU A 79 9.58 -0.54 -4.31
CA LEU A 79 10.76 -0.94 -5.08
C LEU A 79 11.96 -1.27 -4.17
N GLN A 80 12.25 -0.39 -3.21
CA GLN A 80 13.35 -0.60 -2.26
C GLN A 80 13.17 -1.87 -1.43
N LEU A 81 11.96 -2.11 -0.90
CA LEU A 81 11.64 -3.34 -0.17
C LEU A 81 11.76 -4.60 -1.03
N ARG A 82 11.30 -4.54 -2.28
CA ARG A 82 11.40 -5.67 -3.21
C ARG A 82 12.84 -5.96 -3.59
N ASN A 83 13.63 -4.94 -3.89
CA ASN A 83 15.05 -5.10 -4.15
C ASN A 83 15.77 -5.70 -2.93
N ALA A 84 15.46 -5.25 -1.71
CA ALA A 84 16.00 -5.85 -0.49
C ALA A 84 15.63 -7.34 -0.35
N LYS A 85 14.38 -7.71 -0.67
CA LYS A 85 13.92 -9.10 -0.69
C LYS A 85 14.64 -9.94 -1.75
N VAL A 86 14.81 -9.41 -2.96
CA VAL A 86 15.52 -10.08 -4.07
C VAL A 86 16.99 -10.30 -3.72
N GLU A 87 17.68 -9.29 -3.19
CA GLU A 87 19.08 -9.42 -2.76
C GLU A 87 19.24 -10.45 -1.65
N TRP A 88 18.33 -10.45 -0.68
CA TRP A 88 18.32 -11.47 0.37
C TRP A 88 18.15 -12.88 -0.20
N LEU A 89 17.24 -13.06 -1.17
CA LEU A 89 17.03 -14.35 -1.85
C LEU A 89 18.25 -14.76 -2.68
N ASN A 90 18.87 -13.85 -3.42
CA ASN A 90 20.08 -14.14 -4.19
C ASN A 90 21.19 -14.65 -3.28
N LYS A 91 21.41 -13.97 -2.15
CA LYS A 91 22.38 -14.41 -1.14
C LYS A 91 22.05 -15.78 -0.56
N ALA A 92 20.79 -16.01 -0.19
CA ALA A 92 20.34 -17.29 0.36
C ALA A 92 20.48 -18.45 -0.64
N LEU A 93 20.34 -18.17 -1.94
CA LEU A 93 20.43 -19.14 -3.04
C LEU A 93 21.83 -19.24 -3.67
N GLY A 94 22.80 -18.43 -3.24
CA GLY A 94 24.14 -18.40 -3.81
C GLY A 94 24.20 -17.86 -5.25
N ARG A 95 23.25 -17.01 -5.65
CA ARG A 95 23.24 -16.34 -6.96
C ARG A 95 24.16 -15.12 -6.95
N PRO A 96 24.67 -14.66 -8.11
CA PRO A 96 25.44 -13.42 -8.20
C PRO A 96 24.67 -12.21 -7.62
N GLU A 97 25.40 -11.29 -7.00
CA GLU A 97 24.86 -10.01 -6.51
C GLU A 97 24.22 -9.21 -7.65
N GLY A 98 23.11 -8.51 -7.35
CA GLY A 98 22.37 -7.72 -8.34
C GLY A 98 21.51 -8.53 -9.32
N THR A 99 21.45 -9.86 -9.21
CA THR A 99 20.60 -10.67 -10.09
C THR A 99 19.12 -10.33 -9.89
N ASP A 100 18.38 -10.03 -10.96
CA ASP A 100 16.94 -9.66 -10.92
C ASP A 100 16.62 -8.38 -10.09
N VAL A 101 17.63 -7.60 -9.71
CA VAL A 101 17.43 -6.34 -8.99
C VAL A 101 17.08 -5.25 -9.99
N LEU A 102 16.00 -4.53 -9.73
CA LEU A 102 15.55 -3.45 -10.60
C LEU A 102 16.29 -2.15 -10.28
N PRO A 103 16.56 -1.29 -11.29
CA PRO A 103 17.16 0.02 -11.05
C PRO A 103 16.32 0.87 -10.11
N CYS A 104 16.92 1.36 -9.01
CA CYS A 104 16.27 2.25 -8.05
C CYS A 104 16.89 3.65 -8.16
N PRO A 105 16.09 4.73 -8.25
CA PRO A 105 16.61 6.09 -8.38
C PRO A 105 17.24 6.64 -7.10
N GLU A 106 16.95 6.04 -5.94
CA GLU A 106 17.54 6.42 -4.65
C GLU A 106 18.40 5.27 -4.13
N GLU A 107 19.69 5.55 -3.94
CA GLU A 107 20.66 4.56 -3.45
C GLU A 107 20.49 4.26 -1.96
N ASP A 108 20.05 5.25 -1.18
CA ASP A 108 19.86 5.12 0.26
C ASP A 108 18.46 4.58 0.59
N PHE A 109 18.40 3.35 1.08
CA PHE A 109 17.19 2.80 1.66
C PHE A 109 17.23 2.91 3.18
N GLU A 110 16.52 3.92 3.73
CA GLU A 110 16.47 4.24 5.17
C GLU A 110 16.16 3.00 6.04
N ASP A 111 15.24 2.16 5.58
CA ASP A 111 14.77 0.98 6.31
C ASP A 111 15.51 -0.33 5.96
N ALA A 112 16.67 -0.26 5.28
CA ALA A 112 17.41 -1.45 4.84
C ALA A 112 17.74 -2.41 5.99
N ALA A 113 18.18 -1.88 7.14
CA ALA A 113 18.48 -2.69 8.32
C ALA A 113 17.23 -3.40 8.85
N ARG A 114 16.11 -2.68 8.92
CA ARG A 114 14.83 -3.22 9.38
C ARG A 114 14.31 -4.31 8.42
N ALA A 115 14.42 -4.09 7.11
CA ALA A 115 14.05 -5.08 6.10
C ALA A 115 14.90 -6.35 6.24
N ALA A 116 16.21 -6.22 6.47
CA ALA A 116 17.10 -7.36 6.68
C ALA A 116 16.72 -8.16 7.95
N GLU A 117 16.36 -7.50 9.04
CA GLU A 117 15.87 -8.15 10.26
C GLU A 117 14.57 -8.93 10.02
N VAL A 118 13.61 -8.34 9.30
CA VAL A 118 12.35 -9.02 8.92
C VAL A 118 12.66 -10.26 8.08
N LEU A 119 13.48 -10.11 7.03
CA LEU A 119 13.82 -11.20 6.11
C LEU A 119 14.61 -12.33 6.78
N ALA A 120 15.34 -12.04 7.86
CA ALA A 120 16.08 -13.04 8.63
C ALA A 120 15.20 -13.94 9.51
N GLN A 121 13.91 -13.62 9.71
CA GLN A 121 12.98 -14.47 10.47
C GLN A 121 12.87 -15.86 9.85
N SER A 122 12.62 -16.91 10.63
CA SER A 122 12.51 -18.28 10.11
C SER A 122 11.17 -18.57 9.45
N ASP A 123 10.11 -17.88 9.89
CA ASP A 123 8.75 -18.09 9.41
C ASP A 123 8.46 -17.25 8.16
N ILE A 124 7.91 -17.89 7.13
CA ILE A 124 7.58 -17.24 5.86
C ILE A 124 6.43 -16.24 6.05
N LEU A 125 5.40 -16.61 6.82
CA LEU A 125 4.26 -15.72 7.08
C LEU A 125 4.71 -14.49 7.88
N GLY A 126 5.57 -14.67 8.89
CA GLY A 126 6.20 -13.60 9.64
C GLY A 126 6.98 -12.63 8.75
N ARG A 127 7.74 -13.13 7.77
CA ARG A 127 8.45 -12.27 6.80
C ARG A 127 7.49 -11.42 5.97
N GLU A 128 6.49 -12.05 5.33
CA GLU A 128 5.52 -11.32 4.51
C GLU A 128 4.74 -10.31 5.36
N ARG A 129 4.39 -10.66 6.60
CA ARG A 129 3.73 -9.75 7.53
C ARG A 129 4.61 -8.58 7.90
N GLY A 130 5.88 -8.82 8.23
CA GLY A 130 6.81 -7.77 8.58
C GLY A 130 7.05 -6.79 7.42
N LEU A 131 7.11 -7.28 6.18
CA LEU A 131 7.23 -6.42 4.99
C LEU A 131 5.96 -5.59 4.77
N ASP A 132 4.78 -6.16 4.98
CA ASP A 132 3.51 -5.42 4.92
C ASP A 132 3.38 -4.38 6.03
N ASP A 133 3.84 -4.67 7.24
CA ASP A 133 3.83 -3.71 8.35
C ASP A 133 4.74 -2.51 8.03
N MET A 134 5.86 -2.74 7.33
CA MET A 134 6.74 -1.69 6.83
C MET A 134 6.05 -0.85 5.75
N LEU A 135 5.41 -1.49 4.76
CA LEU A 135 4.59 -0.79 3.76
C LEU A 135 3.47 0.03 4.40
N TRP A 136 2.77 -0.54 5.37
CA TRP A 136 1.70 0.13 6.10
C TRP A 136 2.19 1.40 6.79
N LYS A 137 3.29 1.29 7.54
CA LYS A 137 3.92 2.44 8.21
C LYS A 137 4.32 3.53 7.20
N ARG A 138 4.82 3.13 6.02
CA ARG A 138 5.14 4.08 4.96
C ARG A 138 3.89 4.77 4.42
N ILE A 139 2.78 4.05 4.22
CA ILE A 139 1.50 4.64 3.82
C ILE A 139 1.05 5.69 4.85
N GLU A 140 1.11 5.38 6.15
CA GLU A 140 0.76 6.32 7.22
C GLU A 140 1.62 7.60 7.16
N GLN A 141 2.93 7.46 6.98
CA GLN A 141 3.84 8.61 6.83
C GLN A 141 3.52 9.46 5.60
N LEU A 142 3.23 8.82 4.47
CA LEU A 142 2.92 9.50 3.21
C LEU A 142 1.57 10.20 3.25
N THR A 143 0.66 9.80 4.15
CA THR A 143 -0.70 10.32 4.23
C THR A 143 -0.95 11.25 5.42
N VAL A 144 0.00 11.38 6.36
CA VAL A 144 -0.19 12.13 7.61
C VAL A 144 -0.60 13.60 7.43
N MET A 145 -0.17 14.24 6.34
CA MET A 145 -0.50 15.65 6.03
C MET A 145 -1.72 15.79 5.09
N HIS A 146 -2.32 14.68 4.67
CA HIS A 146 -3.42 14.63 3.71
C HIS A 146 -4.74 14.38 4.44
N ILE A 147 -5.72 15.26 4.24
CA ILE A 147 -7.00 15.20 4.95
C ILE A 147 -8.14 14.86 3.99
N PHE A 148 -8.37 15.70 2.98
CA PHE A 148 -9.44 15.54 1.98
C PHE A 148 -8.91 15.73 0.57
N ASP A 149 -7.99 14.85 0.16
CA ASP A 149 -7.46 14.84 -1.20
C ASP A 149 -7.31 13.42 -1.77
N LEU A 150 -6.76 13.34 -2.98
CA LEU A 150 -6.54 12.08 -3.66
C LEU A 150 -5.57 11.18 -2.90
N ASP A 151 -4.51 11.72 -2.31
CA ASP A 151 -3.39 10.94 -1.78
C ASP A 151 -3.79 10.14 -0.53
N ILE A 152 -4.66 10.69 0.33
CA ILE A 152 -5.24 9.94 1.46
C ILE A 152 -6.15 8.79 0.98
N ILE A 153 -6.92 8.99 -0.09
CA ILE A 153 -7.79 7.93 -0.65
C ILE A 153 -6.96 6.82 -1.30
N LEU A 154 -5.86 7.17 -1.97
CA LEU A 154 -4.93 6.20 -2.53
C LEU A 154 -4.21 5.40 -1.44
N GLY A 155 -3.85 6.06 -0.33
CA GLY A 155 -3.32 5.38 0.86
C GLY A 155 -4.30 4.39 1.46
N PHE A 156 -5.57 4.81 1.62
CA PHE A 156 -6.64 3.91 2.04
C PHE A 156 -6.79 2.70 1.10
N ALA A 157 -6.77 2.91 -0.22
CA ALA A 157 -6.85 1.83 -1.21
C ALA A 157 -5.70 0.82 -1.07
N ALA A 158 -4.47 1.30 -0.84
CA ALA A 158 -3.32 0.43 -0.60
C ALA A 158 -3.46 -0.40 0.68
N MET A 159 -3.86 0.22 1.81
CA MET A 159 -4.11 -0.50 3.08
C MET A 159 -5.27 -1.49 2.95
N LEU A 160 -6.30 -1.16 2.19
CA LEU A 160 -7.44 -2.03 1.92
C LEU A 160 -7.00 -3.30 1.18
N LYS A 161 -6.08 -3.18 0.21
CA LYS A 161 -5.51 -4.35 -0.49
C LYS A 161 -4.61 -5.20 0.43
N ILE A 162 -3.80 -4.60 1.31
CA ILE A 162 -3.05 -5.34 2.35
C ILE A 162 -4.02 -6.15 3.21
N THR A 163 -5.07 -5.50 3.70
CA THR A 163 -6.08 -6.10 4.58
C THR A 163 -6.83 -7.24 3.90
N ASP A 164 -7.30 -7.03 2.67
CA ASP A 164 -7.99 -8.04 1.85
C ASP A 164 -7.12 -9.29 1.62
N ARG A 165 -5.83 -9.10 1.32
CA ARG A 165 -4.88 -10.19 1.17
C ARG A 165 -4.77 -11.01 2.46
N TRP A 166 -4.64 -10.37 3.61
CA TRP A 166 -4.55 -11.07 4.89
C TRP A 166 -5.85 -11.74 5.29
N LEU A 167 -7.02 -11.15 5.05
CA LEU A 167 -8.30 -11.82 5.33
C LEU A 167 -8.44 -13.15 4.56
N LYS A 168 -7.87 -13.23 3.35
CA LYS A 168 -7.85 -14.45 2.52
C LYS A 168 -6.80 -15.48 2.98
N LEU A 169 -5.71 -15.02 3.59
CA LEU A 169 -4.58 -15.87 4.01
C LEU A 169 -4.68 -16.34 5.47
N ASP A 170 -4.98 -15.43 6.39
CA ASP A 170 -5.23 -15.67 7.80
C ASP A 170 -6.29 -14.68 8.34
N GLU A 171 -7.48 -15.21 8.59
CA GLU A 171 -8.66 -14.42 8.94
C GLU A 171 -8.46 -13.60 10.23
N ASN A 172 -7.74 -14.13 11.22
CA ASN A 172 -7.50 -13.42 12.48
C ASN A 172 -6.64 -12.17 12.24
N THR A 173 -5.50 -12.35 11.57
CA THR A 173 -4.59 -11.28 11.17
C THR A 173 -5.29 -10.25 10.26
N GLY A 174 -6.14 -10.71 9.34
CA GLY A 174 -6.93 -9.83 8.49
C GLY A 174 -7.96 -8.99 9.26
N ARG A 175 -8.63 -9.57 10.28
CA ARG A 175 -9.58 -8.84 11.15
C ARG A 175 -8.88 -7.78 11.99
N GLU A 176 -7.66 -8.05 12.47
CA GLU A 176 -6.85 -7.06 13.19
C GLU A 176 -6.47 -5.88 12.29
N LEU A 177 -5.99 -6.14 11.07
CA LEU A 177 -5.69 -5.10 10.10
C LEU A 177 -6.93 -4.30 9.71
N PHE A 178 -8.07 -4.97 9.54
CA PHE A 178 -9.32 -4.29 9.24
C PHE A 178 -9.75 -3.36 10.37
N ALA A 179 -9.65 -3.80 11.62
CA ALA A 179 -9.94 -2.96 12.78
C ALA A 179 -8.99 -1.75 12.84
N ARG A 180 -7.70 -1.94 12.54
CA ARG A 180 -6.72 -0.86 12.45
C ARG A 180 -7.08 0.14 11.35
N LEU A 181 -7.34 -0.33 10.12
CA LEU A 181 -7.75 0.49 8.98
C LEU A 181 -8.92 1.41 9.31
N VAL A 182 -9.97 0.85 9.92
CA VAL A 182 -11.18 1.59 10.29
C VAL A 182 -10.89 2.62 11.38
N ASN A 183 -10.11 2.26 12.40
CA ASN A 183 -9.78 3.17 13.50
C ASN A 183 -8.91 4.34 13.04
N ASP A 184 -7.92 4.08 12.17
CA ASP A 184 -7.01 5.11 11.66
C ASP A 184 -7.80 6.12 10.80
N MET A 185 -8.63 5.62 9.89
CA MET A 185 -9.49 6.46 9.04
C MET A 185 -10.52 7.27 9.85
N LYS A 186 -11.17 6.66 10.85
CA LYS A 186 -12.13 7.37 11.71
C LYS A 186 -11.45 8.45 12.54
N SER A 187 -10.26 8.17 13.07
CA SER A 187 -9.50 9.14 13.86
C SER A 187 -9.11 10.35 13.01
N GLN A 188 -8.65 10.12 11.78
CA GLN A 188 -8.34 11.18 10.82
C GLN A 188 -9.58 11.97 10.42
N TYR A 189 -10.71 11.30 10.17
CA TYR A 189 -11.95 11.98 9.80
C TYR A 189 -12.51 12.84 10.94
N LEU A 190 -12.59 12.31 12.16
CA LEU A 190 -13.16 13.00 13.33
C LEU A 190 -12.29 14.16 13.85
N GLN A 191 -10.97 14.10 13.69
CA GLN A 191 -10.08 15.20 14.09
C GLN A 191 -10.18 16.43 13.18
N ASN A 192 -10.76 16.27 11.99
CA ASN A 192 -10.83 17.31 10.96
C ASN A 192 -12.28 17.77 10.66
N GLN A 193 -13.24 17.43 11.53
CA GLN A 193 -14.59 18.02 11.60
C GLN A 193 -14.61 19.19 12.60
#